data_AF-A0A5C0DWY0-F1
#
_entry.id   AF-A0A5C0DWY0-F1
#
_cell.length_a   1.000
_cell.length_b   1.000
_cell.length_c   1.000
_cell.angle_alpha   90.00
_cell.angle_beta   90.00
_cell.angle_gamma   90.00
#
_symmetry.space_group_name_H-M   'P 1'
#
loop_
_entity.id
_entity.type
_entity.pdbx_description
1 polymer ?
#
loop_
_entity_poly.entity_id
_entity_poly.type
_entity_poly.pdbx_seq_one_letter_code
_entity_poly.pdbx_strand_id
1 'polypeptide(L)'
;MMTPKTSLANSILNLNQIIQPIIGEICHQITFSYGDELRLHFGKMTAYNHPKLAHLCKGSWRLNTRATPWYLMIGDNLFSYSSLYANYENAAELAKRMFEKFLMYK
;
A
#
# COMPACT_ATOMS: atom_id res chain seq x y z
N MET A 1 17.73 22.18 2.09
CA MET A 1 18.32 21.42 3.21
C MET A 1 18.50 19.98 2.75
N MET A 2 19.71 19.45 2.79
CA MET A 2 20.02 18.06 2.41
C MET A 2 19.82 17.19 3.65
N THR A 3 18.74 16.40 3.71
CA THR A 3 18.56 15.44 4.80
C THR A 3 19.70 14.41 4.75
N PRO A 4 20.36 14.09 5.88
CA PRO A 4 21.53 13.23 5.86
C PRO A 4 21.14 11.81 5.41
N LYS A 5 21.95 11.19 4.55
CA LYS A 5 21.82 9.79 4.10
C LYS A 5 21.64 8.79 5.26
N THR A 6 22.17 9.11 6.44
CA THR A 6 22.03 8.32 7.68
C THR A 6 20.61 8.31 8.24
N SER A 7 19.82 9.37 8.04
CA SER A 7 18.43 9.43 8.50
C SER A 7 17.55 8.40 7.78
N LEU A 8 17.69 8.26 6.45
CA LEU A 8 16.90 7.32 5.66
C LEU A 8 17.28 5.86 5.95
N ALA A 9 18.58 5.58 6.09
CA ALA A 9 19.06 4.23 6.42
C ALA A 9 18.51 3.73 7.77
N ASN A 10 18.47 4.61 8.78
CA ASN A 10 17.88 4.30 10.09
C ASN A 10 16.35 4.13 10.00
N SER A 11 15.67 4.92 9.18
CA SER A 11 14.22 4.75 8.94
C SER A 11 13.91 3.39 8.31
N ILE A 12 14.72 2.91 7.37
CA ILE A 12 14.55 1.58 6.76
C ILE A 12 14.75 0.47 7.80
N LEU A 13 15.76 0.60 8.67
CA LEU A 13 16.03 -0.38 9.73
C LEU A 13 14.84 -0.48 10.71
N ASN A 14 14.33 0.67 11.17
CA ASN A 14 13.18 0.71 12.07
C ASN A 14 11.91 0.17 11.39
N LEU A 15 11.70 0.49 10.10
CA LEU A 15 10.57 -0.08 9.35
C LEU A 15 10.69 -1.59 9.23
N ASN A 16 11.88 -2.11 8.95
CA ASN A 16 12.12 -3.55 8.86
C ASN A 16 11.79 -4.26 10.17
N GLN A 17 12.17 -3.68 11.32
CA GLN A 17 11.81 -4.24 12.63
C GLN A 17 10.30 -4.31 12.86
N ILE A 18 9.54 -3.34 12.35
CA ILE A 18 8.06 -3.32 12.47
C ILE A 18 7.41 -4.29 11.49
N ILE A 19 7.89 -4.35 10.24
CA ILE A 19 7.20 -5.04 9.15
C ILE A 19 7.58 -6.51 9.05
N GLN A 20 8.84 -6.87 9.34
CA GLN A 20 9.29 -8.26 9.29
C GLN A 20 8.38 -9.21 10.11
N PRO A 21 7.96 -8.90 11.35
CA PRO A 21 7.06 -9.81 12.08
C PRO A 21 5.65 -9.91 11.47
N ILE A 22 5.22 -8.95 10.65
CA ILE A 22 3.89 -8.93 10.03
C ILE A 22 3.91 -9.68 8.69
N ILE A 23 4.92 -9.42 7.86
CA ILE A 23 5.00 -9.92 6.47
C ILE A 23 5.89 -11.16 6.36
N GLY A 24 6.82 -11.37 7.29
CA GLY A 24 7.79 -12.46 7.27
C GLY A 24 8.99 -12.24 6.33
N GLU A 25 9.03 -11.12 5.61
CA GLU A 25 10.01 -10.83 4.57
C GLU A 25 10.73 -9.50 4.83
N ILE A 26 11.98 -9.38 4.35
CA ILE A 26 12.77 -8.16 4.48
C ILE A 26 12.26 -7.10 3.50
N CYS A 27 12.07 -5.85 3.96
CA CYS A 27 11.85 -4.71 3.08
C CYS A 27 13.21 -4.29 2.48
N HIS A 28 13.38 -4.54 1.18
CA HIS A 28 14.61 -4.20 0.46
C HIS A 28 14.63 -2.77 -0.04
N GLN A 29 13.45 -2.19 -0.31
CA GLN A 29 13.36 -0.87 -0.92
C GLN A 29 12.10 -0.14 -0.48
N ILE A 30 12.29 1.13 -0.15
CA ILE A 30 11.24 2.08 0.19
C ILE A 30 11.27 3.19 -0.86
N THR A 31 10.14 3.45 -1.51
CA THR A 31 10.02 4.56 -2.47
C THR A 31 8.73 5.32 -2.26
N PHE A 32 8.74 6.60 -2.59
CA PHE A 32 7.52 7.34 -2.82
C PHE A 32 7.25 7.41 -4.30
N SER A 33 5.99 7.25 -4.67
CA SER A 33 5.53 7.50 -6.03
C SER A 33 4.58 8.70 -6.08
N TYR A 34 4.22 9.07 -7.30
CA TYR A 34 3.23 10.10 -7.57
C TYR A 34 1.97 9.96 -6.70
N GLY A 35 1.52 11.06 -6.09
CA GLY A 35 0.37 11.07 -5.17
C GLY A 35 0.70 10.63 -3.74
N ASP A 36 1.97 10.81 -3.34
CA ASP A 36 2.49 10.48 -2.00
C ASP A 36 2.23 9.03 -1.57
N GLU A 37 2.22 8.10 -2.55
CA GLU A 37 2.11 6.68 -2.23
C GLU A 37 3.46 6.18 -1.75
N LEU A 38 3.50 5.74 -0.50
CA LEU A 38 4.63 4.99 0.03
C LEU A 38 4.54 3.55 -0.48
N ARG A 39 5.60 3.10 -1.13
CA ARG A 39 5.75 1.76 -1.69
C ARG A 39 6.90 1.03 -1.03
N LEU A 40 6.60 -0.14 -0.50
CA LEU A 40 7.52 -1.00 0.22
C LEU A 40 7.67 -2.30 -0.56
N HIS A 41 8.90 -2.64 -0.93
CA HIS A 41 9.20 -3.82 -1.73
C HIS A 41 9.85 -4.91 -0.87
N PHE A 42 9.29 -6.12 -0.93
CA PHE A 42 9.69 -7.26 -0.11
C PHE A 42 10.09 -8.48 -0.95
N GLY A 43 10.86 -9.36 -0.33
CA GLY A 43 11.32 -10.63 -0.92
C GLY A 43 12.28 -10.43 -2.09
N LYS A 44 12.36 -11.43 -2.98
CA LYS A 44 13.35 -11.43 -4.06
C LYS A 44 13.21 -10.22 -4.98
N MET A 45 14.27 -9.42 -5.06
CA MET A 45 14.35 -8.30 -6.00
C MET A 45 14.61 -8.81 -7.41
N THR A 46 13.78 -8.36 -8.36
CA THR A 46 13.87 -8.69 -9.79
C THR A 46 13.81 -7.41 -10.62
N ALA A 47 14.58 -7.36 -11.71
CA ALA A 47 14.51 -6.23 -12.64
C ALA A 47 13.12 -6.15 -13.30
N TYR A 48 12.68 -4.97 -13.70
CA TYR A 48 11.48 -4.86 -14.52
C TYR A 48 11.72 -5.43 -15.92
N ASN A 49 10.72 -6.12 -16.46
CA ASN A 49 10.79 -6.71 -17.81
C ASN A 49 10.83 -5.66 -18.93
N HIS A 50 10.34 -4.45 -18.66
CA HIS A 50 10.26 -3.40 -19.69
C HIS A 50 11.64 -2.75 -19.90
N PRO A 51 12.15 -2.65 -21.14
CA PRO A 51 13.51 -2.16 -21.41
C PRO A 51 13.82 -0.79 -20.77
N LYS A 52 12.86 0.15 -20.83
CA LYS A 52 13.02 1.49 -20.21
C LYS A 52 13.14 1.47 -18.69
N LEU A 53 12.69 0.40 -18.04
CA LEU A 53 12.70 0.24 -16.59
C LEU A 53 13.68 -0.85 -16.12
N ALA A 54 14.48 -1.43 -17.03
CA ALA A 54 15.40 -2.52 -16.71
C ALA A 54 16.47 -2.14 -15.67
N HIS A 55 16.74 -0.83 -15.51
CA HIS A 55 17.62 -0.29 -14.47
C HIS A 55 16.96 -0.21 -13.08
N LEU A 56 15.66 -0.46 -12.98
CA LEU A 56 14.92 -0.49 -11.72
C LEU A 56 14.62 -1.94 -11.31
N CYS A 57 14.51 -2.15 -10.01
CA CYS A 57 14.14 -3.44 -9.42
C CYS A 57 12.78 -3.34 -8.71
N LYS A 58 12.11 -4.49 -8.58
CA LYS A 58 10.91 -4.69 -7.77
C LYS A 58 11.05 -5.94 -6.93
N GLY A 59 10.56 -5.88 -5.69
CA GLY A 59 10.36 -7.08 -4.87
C GLY A 59 9.28 -8.00 -5.45
N SER A 60 9.31 -9.26 -5.05
CA SER A 60 8.26 -10.25 -5.34
C SER A 60 6.91 -9.86 -4.75
N TRP A 61 6.92 -9.12 -3.65
CA TRP A 61 5.74 -8.56 -3.00
C TRP A 61 5.89 -7.06 -2.80
N ARG A 62 4.76 -6.34 -2.81
CA ARG A 62 4.75 -4.89 -2.59
C ARG A 62 3.56 -4.48 -1.75
N LEU A 63 3.83 -3.70 -0.70
CA LEU A 63 2.81 -2.97 0.04
C LEU A 63 2.80 -1.52 -0.44
N ASN A 64 1.65 -1.03 -0.88
CA ASN A 64 1.45 0.36 -1.26
C ASN A 64 0.50 0.99 -0.26
N THR A 65 0.89 2.09 0.37
CA THR A 65 0.01 2.91 1.19
C THR A 65 -0.22 4.24 0.48
N ARG A 66 -1.48 4.56 0.20
CA ARG A 66 -1.88 5.83 -0.40
C ARG A 66 -2.49 6.73 0.65
N ALA A 67 -2.08 7.99 0.66
CA ALA A 67 -2.77 9.04 1.38
C ALA A 67 -4.04 9.51 0.64
N THR A 68 -4.09 9.34 -0.68
CA THR A 68 -5.27 9.68 -1.47
C THR A 68 -6.44 8.73 -1.18
N PRO A 69 -7.68 9.24 -1.09
CA PRO A 69 -8.84 8.37 -0.92
C PRO A 69 -8.91 7.34 -2.06
N TRP A 70 -9.06 6.06 -1.71
CA TRP A 70 -9.24 4.98 -2.68
C TRP A 70 -10.31 3.99 -2.24
N TYR A 71 -10.84 3.24 -3.20
CA TYR A 71 -11.70 2.09 -2.98
C TYR A 71 -11.40 1.00 -4.01
N LEU A 72 -11.64 -0.26 -3.64
CA LEU A 72 -11.42 -1.44 -4.44
C LEU A 72 -12.77 -2.12 -4.67
N MET A 73 -13.17 -2.22 -5.93
CA MET A 73 -14.35 -2.98 -6.35
C MET A 73 -13.90 -4.35 -6.89
N ILE A 74 -14.62 -5.40 -6.52
CA ILE A 74 -14.50 -6.73 -7.12
C ILE A 74 -15.87 -7.09 -7.68
N GLY A 75 -16.01 -7.05 -9.00
CA GLY A 75 -17.32 -7.01 -9.66
C GLY A 75 -18.10 -5.78 -9.19
N ASP A 76 -19.36 -5.98 -8.80
CA ASP A 76 -20.23 -4.90 -8.29
C ASP A 76 -20.09 -4.67 -6.78
N ASN A 77 -19.18 -5.37 -6.10
CA ASN A 77 -19.02 -5.30 -4.66
C ASN A 77 -17.83 -4.43 -4.27
N LEU A 78 -18.06 -3.48 -3.37
CA LEU A 78 -16.98 -2.74 -2.72
C LEU A 78 -16.27 -3.67 -1.71
N PHE A 79 -14.99 -3.92 -1.93
CA PHE A 79 -14.20 -4.88 -1.15
C PHE A 79 -13.31 -4.20 -0.11
N SER A 80 -12.75 -3.04 -0.42
CA SER A 80 -11.88 -2.30 0.51
C SER A 80 -11.88 -0.81 0.17
N TYR A 81 -11.62 0.04 1.14
CA TYR A 81 -11.55 1.49 0.93
C TYR A 81 -10.64 2.13 1.97
N SER A 82 -10.06 3.28 1.62
CA SER A 82 -9.32 4.12 2.55
C SER A 82 -10.29 4.79 3.54
N SER A 83 -9.92 4.92 4.81
CA SER A 83 -10.71 5.67 5.80
C SER A 83 -10.94 7.14 5.43
N LEU A 84 -10.06 7.73 4.61
CA LEU A 84 -10.26 9.09 4.08
C LEU A 84 -11.40 9.18 3.04
N TYR A 85 -11.79 8.06 2.44
CA TYR A 85 -13.05 7.95 1.68
C TYR A 85 -14.27 8.09 2.60
N ALA A 86 -14.12 7.78 3.90
CA ALA A 86 -15.21 7.83 4.87
C ALA A 86 -15.66 9.26 5.23
N ASN A 87 -14.84 10.27 4.91
CA ASN A 87 -15.16 11.69 5.09
C ASN A 87 -15.84 12.34 3.88
N TYR A 88 -16.05 11.61 2.77
CA TYR A 88 -17.02 12.01 1.76
C TYR A 88 -18.39 11.51 2.23
N GLU A 89 -19.37 12.41 2.33
CA GLU A 89 -20.67 12.27 3.03
C GLU A 89 -21.49 10.98 2.80
N ASN A 90 -21.13 10.15 1.82
CA ASN A 90 -21.87 8.94 1.43
C ASN A 90 -21.25 7.60 1.88
N ALA A 91 -20.11 7.59 2.56
CA ALA A 91 -19.41 6.36 2.87
C ALA A 91 -20.03 5.54 4.00
N ALA A 92 -20.58 6.20 5.03
CA ALA A 92 -21.33 5.50 6.09
C ALA A 92 -22.61 4.87 5.53
N GLU A 93 -23.26 5.53 4.56
CA GLU A 93 -24.44 5.00 3.89
C GLU A 93 -24.10 3.84 2.95
N LEU A 94 -22.97 3.91 2.22
CA LEU A 94 -22.43 2.80 1.43
C LEU A 94 -22.07 1.59 2.30
N ALA A 95 -21.38 1.80 3.42
CA ALA A 95 -21.03 0.74 4.36
C ALA A 95 -22.28 0.11 4.99
N LYS A 96 -23.28 0.92 5.36
CA LYS A 96 -24.56 0.46 5.92
C LYS A 96 -25.35 -0.38 4.92
N ARG A 97 -25.51 0.08 3.66
CA ARG A 97 -26.19 -0.67 2.60
C ARG A 97 -25.54 -2.03 2.32
N MET A 98 -24.22 -2.12 2.44
CA MET A 98 -23.51 -3.39 2.24
C MET A 98 -23.60 -4.33 3.44
N PHE A 99 -23.58 -3.80 4.67
CA PHE A 99 -23.78 -4.61 5.88
C PHE A 99 -25.20 -5.20 5.92
N GLU A 100 -26.21 -4.42 5.53
CA GLU A 100 -27.60 -4.86 5.38
C GLU A 100 -27.74 -5.93 4.28
N LYS A 101 -27.07 -5.76 3.13
CA LYS A 101 -27.01 -6.80 2.08
C LYS A 101 -26.38 -8.10 2.60
N PHE A 102 -25.27 -8.03 3.33
CA PHE A 102 -24.58 -9.22 3.84
C PHE A 102 -25.43 -10.00 4.86
N LEU A 103 -26.25 -9.31 5.66
CA LEU A 103 -27.20 -9.93 6.59
C LEU A 103 -28.42 -10.59 5.89
N MET A 104 -28.78 -10.13 4.69
CA MET A 104 -29.89 -10.72 3.91
C MET A 104 -29.54 -12.02 3.17
N TYR A 105 -28.25 -12.35 3.04
CA TYR A 105 -27.78 -13.59 2.41
C TYR A 105 -27.30 -14.64 3.43
N LYS A 106 -27.68 -14.50 4.69
CA LYS A 106 -27.57 -15.51 5.75
C LYS A 106 -28.95 -16.09 6.08
#